data_AF-A0A124GSS4-F1
#
_entry.id   AF-A0A124GSS4-F1
#
_cell.length_a   1.000
_cell.length_b   1.000
_cell.length_c   1.000
_cell.angle_alpha   90.00
_cell.angle_beta   90.00
_cell.angle_gamma   90.00
#
_symmetry.space_group_name_H-M   'P 1'
#
loop_
_entity.id
_entity.type
_entity.pdbx_description
1 polymer ?
#
loop_
_entity_poly.entity_id
_entity_poly.type
_entity_poly.pdbx_seq_one_letter_code
_entity_poly.pdbx_strand_id
1 'polypeptide(L)'
;MLPSRDDIAKFIAIVPEASEGAALRLLEEAGNIDDAISRYYDVHNGATAPSWPTMDAEADMRNCLPPYACSAIRGLTHHYTNTFIEAAKIRSIDEQDMKATLHAIQQACHIFNSDIEPQHTSQSTNCDCDVHKYKDRKSARLAVQEMWSKAVMYPGQLCQFDDISCVVATV
;
A
#
# COMPACT_ATOMS: atom_id res chain seq x y z
N MET A 1 11.53 10.90 -35.39
CA MET A 1 10.66 10.97 -36.60
C MET A 1 9.80 12.24 -36.53
N LEU A 2 9.20 12.77 -37.61
CA LEU A 2 8.15 13.80 -37.45
C LEU A 2 6.86 13.08 -37.02
N PRO A 3 6.43 13.19 -35.75
CA PRO A 3 5.28 12.44 -35.27
C PRO A 3 4.00 12.97 -35.92
N SER A 4 3.20 12.08 -36.50
CA SER A 4 1.88 12.46 -37.00
C SER A 4 0.91 12.63 -35.83
N ARG A 5 -0.15 13.41 -36.03
CA ARG A 5 -1.21 13.58 -35.02
C ARG A 5 -1.89 12.26 -34.63
N ASP A 6 -1.91 11.30 -35.55
CA ASP A 6 -2.43 9.95 -35.33
C ASP A 6 -1.50 9.12 -34.42
N ASP A 7 -0.18 9.24 -34.59
CA ASP A 7 0.81 8.54 -33.75
C ASP A 7 0.79 9.05 -32.31
N ILE A 8 0.62 10.36 -32.13
CA ILE A 8 0.48 10.99 -30.81
C ILE A 8 -0.80 10.50 -30.11
N ALA A 9 -1.91 10.44 -30.84
CA ALA A 9 -3.18 9.95 -30.29
C ALA A 9 -3.09 8.47 -29.89
N LYS A 10 -2.45 7.63 -30.71
CA LYS A 10 -2.20 6.21 -30.38
C LYS A 10 -1.33 6.05 -29.15
N PHE A 11 -0.28 6.88 -29.02
CA PHE A 11 0.59 6.85 -27.86
C PHE A 11 -0.17 7.22 -26.57
N ILE A 12 -0.96 8.31 -26.59
CA ILE A 12 -1.76 8.74 -25.43
C ILE A 12 -2.87 7.73 -25.10
N ALA A 13 -3.42 7.02 -26.09
CA ALA A 13 -4.39 5.96 -25.84
C ALA A 13 -3.80 4.77 -25.07
N ILE A 14 -2.50 4.49 -25.26
CA ILE A 14 -1.78 3.42 -24.56
C ILE A 14 -1.25 3.92 -23.21
N VAL A 15 -0.83 5.18 -23.16
CA VAL A 15 -0.25 5.83 -21.97
C VAL A 15 -1.06 7.09 -21.65
N PRO A 16 -2.22 6.96 -20.96
CA PRO A 16 -3.09 8.10 -20.67
C PRO A 16 -2.46 9.11 -19.70
N GLU A 17 -1.45 8.67 -18.94
CA GLU A 17 -0.69 9.50 -17.99
C GLU A 17 0.37 10.39 -18.70
N ALA A 18 0.66 10.13 -19.97
CA ALA A 18 1.60 10.94 -20.74
C ALA A 18 0.89 12.15 -21.36
N SER A 19 1.36 13.35 -21.03
CA SER A 19 0.91 14.58 -21.70
C SER A 19 1.32 14.59 -23.18
N GLU A 20 0.57 15.32 -24.01
CA GLU A 20 0.83 15.45 -25.44
C GLU A 20 2.27 15.94 -25.75
N GLY A 21 2.79 16.85 -24.92
CA GLY A 21 4.19 17.32 -25.03
C GLY A 21 5.22 16.24 -24.69
N ALA A 22 4.92 15.33 -23.76
CA ALA A 22 5.78 14.19 -23.45
C ALA A 22 5.77 13.14 -24.58
N ALA A 23 4.59 12.88 -25.16
CA ALA A 23 4.43 12.00 -26.32
C ALA A 23 5.20 12.53 -27.53
N LEU A 24 5.11 13.84 -27.81
CA LEU A 24 5.85 14.48 -28.89
C LEU A 24 7.36 14.30 -28.75
N ARG A 25 7.91 14.60 -27.58
CA ARG A 25 9.35 14.48 -27.31
C ARG A 25 9.85 13.03 -27.46
N LEU A 26 9.08 12.06 -26.97
CA LEU A 26 9.44 10.64 -27.04
C LEU A 26 9.31 10.09 -28.45
N LEU A 27 8.31 10.49 -29.23
CA LEU A 27 8.13 10.07 -30.63
C LEU A 27 9.12 10.78 -31.58
N GLU A 28 9.61 11.96 -31.21
CA GLU A 28 10.68 12.64 -31.94
C GLU A 28 12.01 11.91 -31.76
N GLU A 29 12.32 11.50 -30.52
CA GLU A 29 13.52 10.76 -30.13
C GLU A 29 13.49 9.29 -30.58
N ALA A 30 12.30 8.66 -30.59
CA ALA A 30 12.13 7.29 -31.04
C ALA A 30 12.03 7.19 -32.58
N GLY A 31 12.47 6.05 -33.10
CA GLY A 31 12.33 5.72 -34.51
C GLY A 31 10.93 5.21 -34.87
N ASN A 32 10.15 4.74 -33.89
CA ASN A 32 8.81 4.17 -34.05
C ASN A 32 8.00 4.29 -32.74
N ILE A 33 6.68 4.04 -32.82
CA ILE A 33 5.75 4.17 -31.68
C ILE A 33 6.01 3.14 -30.58
N ASP A 34 6.32 1.88 -30.93
CA ASP A 34 6.57 0.81 -29.95
C ASP A 34 7.84 1.09 -29.14
N ASP A 35 8.87 1.61 -29.79
CA ASP A 35 10.14 2.04 -29.20
C ASP A 35 9.96 3.25 -28.28
N ALA A 36 9.03 4.16 -28.60
CA ALA A 36 8.64 5.24 -27.69
C ALA A 36 7.91 4.72 -26.44
N ILE A 37 7.02 3.73 -26.61
CA ILE A 37 6.27 3.10 -25.52
C ILE A 37 7.21 2.31 -24.60
N SER A 38 8.12 1.52 -25.18
CA SER A 38 9.15 0.80 -24.42
C SER A 38 10.01 1.75 -23.60
N ARG A 39 10.48 2.86 -24.18
CA ARG A 39 11.25 3.87 -23.43
C ARG A 39 10.46 4.51 -22.29
N TYR A 40 9.17 4.78 -22.50
CA TYR A 40 8.32 5.32 -21.45
C TYR A 40 8.22 4.35 -20.26
N TYR A 41 7.98 3.07 -20.54
CA TYR A 41 7.90 2.05 -19.49
C TYR A 41 9.26 1.69 -18.89
N ASP A 42 10.37 1.74 -19.63
CA ASP A 42 11.72 1.51 -19.08
C ASP A 42 12.11 2.61 -18.10
N VAL A 43 11.77 3.87 -18.39
CA VAL A 43 11.98 4.98 -17.45
C VAL A 43 11.10 4.83 -16.20
N HIS A 44 9.88 4.31 -16.34
CA HIS A 44 8.96 4.10 -15.22
C HIS A 44 9.27 2.82 -14.41
N ASN A 45 9.72 1.74 -15.06
CA ASN A 45 10.09 0.47 -14.44
C ASN A 45 11.50 0.48 -13.87
N GLY A 46 12.41 1.32 -14.38
CA GLY A 46 13.72 1.56 -13.77
C GLY A 46 13.64 2.09 -12.34
N ALA A 47 12.48 2.65 -11.93
CA ALA A 47 12.19 3.03 -10.55
C ALA A 47 11.57 1.91 -9.69
N THR A 48 11.22 0.76 -10.27
CA THR A 48 10.44 -0.31 -9.59
C THR A 48 11.14 -1.67 -9.56
N ALA A 49 12.26 -1.89 -10.25
CA ALA A 49 13.03 -3.13 -10.11
C ALA A 49 13.98 -3.04 -8.89
N PRO A 50 13.82 -3.87 -7.83
CA PRO A 50 14.93 -4.14 -6.93
C PRO A 50 15.92 -5.00 -7.70
N SER A 51 16.98 -4.40 -8.22
CA SER A 51 18.12 -5.18 -8.72
C SER A 51 18.76 -5.87 -7.51
N TRP A 52 18.50 -7.15 -7.34
CA TRP A 52 19.26 -7.97 -6.40
C TRP A 52 20.72 -8.01 -6.89
N PRO A 53 21.71 -7.66 -6.07
CA PRO A 53 23.09 -7.71 -6.50
C PRO A 53 23.51 -9.16 -6.63
N THR A 54 23.76 -9.60 -7.86
CA THR A 54 24.61 -10.76 -8.11
C THR A 54 26.02 -10.32 -7.74
N MET A 55 26.50 -10.80 -6.59
CA MET A 55 27.92 -10.71 -6.27
C MET A 55 28.68 -11.58 -7.26
N ASP A 56 29.55 -10.96 -8.05
CA ASP A 56 30.96 -11.33 -8.12
C ASP A 56 31.71 -10.37 -9.05
N ALA A 57 32.64 -9.62 -8.46
CA ALA A 57 33.91 -9.13 -8.99
C ALA A 57 34.23 -7.76 -8.40
N GLU A 58 35.24 -7.75 -7.54
CA GLU A 58 35.89 -6.55 -7.04
C GLU A 58 36.40 -5.67 -8.20
N ALA A 59 35.91 -4.43 -8.29
CA ALA A 59 36.65 -3.29 -8.84
C ALA A 59 35.98 -1.98 -8.42
N ASP A 60 36.56 -1.35 -7.40
CA ASP A 60 36.68 0.11 -7.25
C ASP A 60 35.51 0.99 -7.74
N MET A 61 34.34 0.90 -7.11
CA MET A 61 33.19 1.76 -7.41
C MET A 61 33.10 3.02 -6.53
N ARG A 62 34.20 3.42 -5.87
CA ARG A 62 34.20 4.59 -4.95
C ARG A 62 34.54 5.93 -5.63
N ASN A 63 34.96 5.91 -6.89
CA ASN A 63 35.47 7.10 -7.59
C ASN A 63 34.59 7.62 -8.74
N CYS A 64 33.40 7.06 -8.98
CA CYS A 64 32.60 7.39 -10.17
C CYS A 64 31.42 8.36 -9.94
N LEU A 65 31.18 8.84 -8.72
CA LEU A 65 30.14 9.84 -8.48
C LEU A 65 30.77 11.23 -8.33
N PRO A 66 30.40 12.20 -9.18
CA PRO A 66 30.91 13.56 -9.05
C PRO A 66 30.46 14.16 -7.69
N PRO A 67 31.30 14.97 -7.02
CA PRO A 67 31.09 15.37 -5.62
C PRO A 67 29.75 16.06 -5.33
N TYR A 68 29.09 16.62 -6.34
CA TYR A 68 27.76 17.22 -6.20
C TYR A 68 26.61 16.20 -6.11
N ALA A 69 26.78 14.98 -6.63
CA ALA A 69 25.77 13.93 -6.63
C ALA A 69 25.64 13.22 -5.26
N CYS A 70 26.73 13.20 -4.47
CA CYS A 70 26.72 12.61 -3.13
C CYS A 70 25.86 13.39 -2.14
N SER A 71 25.63 14.69 -2.37
CA SER A 71 24.82 15.55 -1.52
C SER A 71 23.31 15.29 -1.64
N ALA A 72 22.85 14.77 -2.79
CA ALA A 72 21.43 14.48 -3.02
C ALA A 72 20.96 13.19 -2.35
N ILE A 73 21.86 12.21 -2.14
CA ILE A 73 21.51 10.91 -1.54
C ILE A 73 21.32 11.03 -0.02
N ARG A 74 21.84 12.10 0.59
CA ARG A 74 21.72 12.36 2.03
C ARG A 74 20.56 13.29 2.40
N GLY A 75 19.77 13.71 1.41
CA GLY A 75 18.52 14.42 1.62
C GLY A 75 17.41 13.41 1.85
N LEU A 76 17.19 13.05 3.12
CA LEU A 76 15.95 12.55 3.71
C LEU A 76 15.01 11.84 2.71
N THR A 77 15.07 10.50 2.66
CA THR A 77 13.99 9.64 2.15
C THR A 77 12.73 9.95 2.94
N HIS A 78 12.04 11.02 2.56
CA HIS A 78 10.79 11.44 3.16
C HIS A 78 9.73 10.50 2.61
N HIS A 79 9.55 9.34 3.26
CA HIS A 79 8.47 8.43 2.93
C HIS A 79 7.15 9.20 3.09
N TYR A 80 6.53 9.55 1.97
CA TYR A 80 5.21 10.16 1.99
C TYR A 80 4.22 9.13 2.55
N THR A 81 3.63 9.45 3.71
CA THR A 81 2.53 8.69 4.30
C THR A 81 1.25 9.52 4.19
N ASN A 82 0.20 8.90 3.67
CA ASN A 82 -1.16 9.43 3.71
C ASN A 82 -1.88 8.78 4.90
N THR A 83 -2.86 9.46 5.50
CA THR A 83 -3.80 8.92 6.50
C THR A 83 -4.30 7.52 6.14
N PHE A 84 -4.60 7.26 4.87
CA PHE A 84 -4.98 5.92 4.40
C PHE A 84 -3.88 4.87 4.62
N ILE A 85 -2.63 5.19 4.27
CA ILE A 85 -1.49 4.27 4.41
C ILE A 85 -1.21 4.01 5.89
N GLU A 86 -1.34 5.01 6.74
CA GLU A 86 -1.16 4.87 8.19
C GLU A 86 -2.27 4.02 8.81
N ALA A 87 -3.54 4.30 8.48
CA ALA A 87 -4.68 3.49 8.91
C ALA A 87 -4.57 2.04 8.42
N ALA A 88 -4.12 1.82 7.18
CA ALA A 88 -3.89 0.48 6.64
C ALA A 88 -2.84 -0.30 7.45
N LYS A 89 -1.71 0.36 7.79
CA LYS A 89 -0.65 -0.25 8.60
C LYS A 89 -1.16 -0.62 9.99
N ILE A 90 -1.85 0.30 10.66
CA ILE A 90 -2.41 0.08 12.00
C ILE A 90 -3.39 -1.08 11.98
N ARG A 91 -4.32 -1.09 11.02
CA ARG A 91 -5.30 -2.18 10.86
C ARG A 91 -4.61 -3.53 10.58
N SER A 92 -3.59 -3.55 9.72
CA SER A 92 -2.85 -4.77 9.41
C SER A 92 -2.18 -5.36 10.64
N ILE A 93 -1.57 -4.52 11.48
CA ILE A 93 -0.93 -4.93 12.72
C ILE A 93 -1.98 -5.46 13.71
N ASP A 94 -3.07 -4.72 13.91
CA ASP A 94 -4.18 -5.12 14.78
C ASP A 94 -4.77 -6.49 14.37
N GLU A 95 -5.01 -6.71 13.08
CA GLU A 95 -5.54 -7.98 12.58
C GLU A 95 -4.57 -9.14 12.77
N GLN A 96 -3.29 -8.91 12.56
CA GLN A 96 -2.26 -9.93 12.75
C GLN A 96 -2.14 -10.32 14.23
N ASP A 97 -2.07 -9.33 15.11
CA ASP A 97 -2.01 -9.50 16.55
C ASP A 97 -3.27 -10.19 17.10
N MET A 98 -4.45 -9.87 16.54
CA MET A 98 -5.68 -10.54 16.92
C MET A 98 -5.77 -11.99 16.50
N LYS A 99 -5.34 -12.30 15.27
CA LYS A 99 -5.23 -13.69 14.80
C LYS A 99 -4.23 -14.49 15.62
N ALA A 100 -3.07 -13.91 15.93
CA ALA A 100 -2.04 -14.55 16.75
C ALA A 100 -2.55 -14.84 18.18
N THR A 101 -3.23 -13.87 18.80
CA THR A 101 -3.81 -14.03 20.13
C THR A 101 -4.89 -15.10 20.15
N LEU A 102 -5.81 -15.10 19.17
CA LEU A 102 -6.86 -16.12 19.07
C LEU A 102 -6.26 -17.51 18.96
N HIS A 103 -5.28 -17.68 18.06
CA HIS A 103 -4.60 -18.96 17.87
C HIS A 103 -3.89 -19.44 19.14
N ALA A 104 -3.21 -18.55 19.87
CA ALA A 104 -2.57 -18.88 21.15
C ALA A 104 -3.59 -19.38 22.20
N ILE A 105 -4.75 -18.73 22.29
CA ILE A 105 -5.81 -19.14 23.21
C ILE A 105 -6.43 -20.46 22.77
N GLN A 106 -6.69 -20.65 21.48
CA GLN A 106 -7.19 -21.91 20.95
C GLN A 106 -6.25 -23.07 21.26
N GLN A 107 -4.94 -22.87 21.15
CA GLN A 107 -3.93 -23.84 21.56
C GLN A 107 -4.00 -24.13 23.07
N ALA A 108 -4.09 -23.08 23.90
CA ALA A 108 -4.16 -23.22 25.36
C ALA A 108 -5.45 -23.92 25.83
N CYS A 109 -6.56 -23.71 25.13
CA CYS A 109 -7.85 -24.32 25.43
C CYS A 109 -8.07 -25.67 24.71
N HIS A 110 -7.08 -26.18 23.96
CA HIS A 110 -7.20 -27.39 23.13
C HIS A 110 -8.39 -27.38 22.15
N ILE A 111 -8.66 -26.21 21.57
CA ILE A 111 -9.70 -26.02 20.55
C ILE A 111 -9.04 -26.24 19.18
N PHE A 112 -9.31 -27.39 18.56
CA PHE A 112 -8.73 -27.74 17.26
C PHE A 112 -9.51 -27.15 16.07
N ASN A 113 -10.72 -26.65 16.30
CA ASN A 113 -11.51 -25.98 15.26
C ASN A 113 -11.22 -24.48 15.28
N SER A 114 -10.61 -23.98 14.20
CA SER A 114 -10.26 -22.56 14.02
C SER A 114 -11.47 -21.63 14.07
N ASP A 115 -12.65 -22.13 13.70
CA ASP A 115 -13.87 -21.34 13.59
C ASP A 115 -14.57 -21.16 14.94
N ILE A 116 -14.16 -21.91 15.96
CA ILE A 116 -14.74 -21.83 17.30
C ILE A 116 -13.99 -20.76 18.09
N GLU A 117 -14.71 -19.70 18.46
CA GLU A 117 -14.22 -18.73 19.43
C GLU A 117 -14.22 -19.34 20.85
N PRO A 118 -13.16 -19.13 21.65
CA PRO A 118 -13.10 -19.61 23.02
C PRO A 118 -14.18 -18.92 23.87
N GLN A 119 -15.00 -19.73 24.55
CA GLN A 119 -16.05 -19.25 25.45
C GLN A 119 -15.68 -19.53 26.90
N HIS A 120 -15.82 -18.51 27.75
CA HIS A 120 -15.71 -18.65 29.19
C HIS A 120 -17.08 -18.39 29.81
N THR A 121 -17.59 -19.34 30.60
CA THR A 121 -18.97 -19.36 31.11
C THR A 121 -19.19 -18.43 32.29
N SER A 122 -18.15 -18.14 33.08
CA SER A 122 -18.25 -17.14 34.15
C SER A 122 -17.99 -15.75 33.58
N GLN A 123 -19.07 -15.02 33.32
CA GLN A 123 -19.09 -13.55 33.11
C GLN A 123 -18.71 -12.76 34.37
N SER A 124 -18.00 -13.37 35.33
CA SER A 124 -17.57 -12.68 36.53
C SER A 124 -16.52 -11.64 36.15
N THR A 125 -16.80 -10.38 36.47
CA THR A 125 -16.01 -9.18 36.14
C THR A 125 -14.57 -9.17 36.68
N ASN A 126 -14.15 -10.22 37.40
CA ASN A 126 -12.86 -10.28 38.11
C ASN A 126 -11.96 -11.42 37.60
N CYS A 127 -12.18 -11.91 36.38
CA CYS A 127 -11.41 -13.01 35.82
C CYS A 127 -10.31 -12.50 34.86
N ASP A 128 -9.04 -12.76 35.17
CA ASP A 128 -7.86 -12.36 34.37
C ASP A 128 -7.45 -13.39 33.30
N CYS A 129 -8.37 -14.24 32.85
CA CYS A 129 -8.06 -15.29 31.89
C CYS A 129 -7.87 -14.73 30.46
N ASP A 130 -7.10 -15.45 29.64
CA ASP A 130 -6.78 -15.03 28.29
C ASP A 130 -8.02 -14.86 27.39
N VAL A 131 -9.10 -15.60 27.68
CA VAL A 131 -10.38 -15.47 26.98
C VAL A 131 -11.04 -14.11 27.23
N HIS A 132 -11.03 -13.61 28.47
CA HIS A 132 -11.55 -12.27 28.77
C HIS A 132 -10.65 -11.18 28.20
N LYS A 133 -9.33 -11.33 28.34
CA LYS A 133 -8.35 -10.42 27.71
C LYS A 133 -8.57 -10.33 26.20
N TYR A 134 -8.83 -11.44 25.53
CA TYR A 134 -9.15 -11.45 24.10
C TYR A 134 -10.48 -10.76 23.79
N LYS A 135 -11.53 -10.98 24.59
CA LYS A 135 -12.82 -10.28 24.42
C LYS A 135 -12.69 -8.77 24.61
N ASP A 136 -11.94 -8.33 25.62
CA ASP A 136 -11.67 -6.92 25.89
C ASP A 136 -10.83 -6.30 24.77
N ARG A 137 -9.82 -7.03 24.28
CA ARG A 137 -9.03 -6.59 23.13
C ARG A 137 -9.90 -6.48 21.88
N LYS A 138 -10.78 -7.45 21.65
CA LYS A 138 -11.73 -7.47 20.51
C LYS A 138 -12.70 -6.28 20.55
N SER A 139 -13.20 -5.89 21.73
CA SER A 139 -14.07 -4.71 21.86
C SER A 139 -13.30 -3.39 21.69
N ALA A 140 -12.06 -3.31 22.18
CA ALA A 140 -11.18 -2.15 22.01
C ALA A 140 -10.83 -1.85 20.53
N ARG A 141 -11.01 -2.82 19.62
CA ARG A 141 -10.75 -2.65 18.17
C ARG A 141 -11.68 -1.66 17.49
N LEU A 142 -12.79 -1.27 18.13
CA LEU A 142 -13.73 -0.31 17.55
C LEU A 142 -13.03 0.97 17.08
N ALA A 143 -12.07 1.48 17.86
CA ALA A 143 -11.31 2.67 17.49
C ALA A 143 -10.49 2.49 16.19
N VAL A 144 -9.90 1.31 15.98
CA VAL A 144 -9.15 0.99 14.75
C VAL A 144 -10.10 0.86 13.56
N GLN A 145 -11.27 0.26 13.76
CA GLN A 145 -12.31 0.16 12.73
C GLN A 145 -12.87 1.52 12.33
N GLU A 146 -13.10 2.42 13.29
CA GLU A 146 -13.49 3.80 13.04
C GLU A 146 -12.42 4.61 12.31
N MET A 147 -11.15 4.41 12.67
CA MET A 147 -10.04 5.06 11.98
C MET A 147 -9.95 4.60 10.52
N TRP A 148 -10.04 3.29 10.30
CA TRP A 148 -10.03 2.69 8.97
C TRP A 148 -11.21 3.16 8.12
N SER A 149 -12.42 3.15 8.68
CA SER A 149 -13.60 3.61 7.96
C SER A 149 -13.44 5.07 7.54
N LYS A 150 -13.06 5.97 8.46
CA LYS A 150 -12.77 7.38 8.16
C LYS A 150 -11.70 7.57 7.08
N ALA A 151 -10.65 6.75 7.10
CA ALA A 151 -9.54 6.86 6.14
C ALA A 151 -9.89 6.34 4.74
N VAL A 152 -10.83 5.40 4.63
CA VAL A 152 -11.34 4.86 3.37
C VAL A 152 -12.41 5.77 2.76
N MET A 153 -13.13 6.54 3.58
CA MET A 153 -14.17 7.44 3.11
C MET A 153 -13.62 8.56 2.22
N TYR A 154 -14.38 8.90 1.18
CA TYR A 154 -14.04 10.03 0.30
C TYR A 154 -14.27 11.36 1.04
N PRO A 155 -13.38 12.36 0.90
CA PRO A 155 -13.58 13.68 1.49
C PRO A 155 -14.91 14.29 1.01
N GLY A 156 -15.87 14.44 1.92
CA GLY A 156 -17.20 15.01 1.63
C GLY A 156 -18.40 14.08 1.83
N GLN A 157 -18.20 12.79 2.12
CA GLN A 157 -19.28 11.90 2.54
C GLN A 157 -19.46 11.90 4.06
N LEU A 158 -20.68 12.16 4.52
CA LEU A 158 -21.08 12.03 5.92
C LEU A 158 -21.62 10.61 6.15
N CYS A 159 -20.97 9.83 7.00
CA CYS A 159 -21.51 8.56 7.48
C CYS A 159 -22.45 8.82 8.66
N GLN A 160 -23.75 8.55 8.49
CA GLN A 160 -24.65 8.32 9.62
C GLN A 160 -24.37 6.89 10.13
N PHE A 161 -23.61 6.78 11.21
CA PHE A 161 -23.17 5.52 11.82
C PHE A 161 -24.27 4.82 12.64
N ASP A 162 -25.53 4.89 12.22
CA ASP A 162 -26.63 4.28 12.97
C ASP A 162 -27.18 2.99 12.35
N ASP A 163 -26.88 2.66 11.10
CA ASP A 163 -27.21 1.35 10.54
C ASP A 163 -26.27 0.96 9.41
N ILE A 164 -25.87 -0.31 9.39
CA ILE A 164 -25.02 -0.91 8.36
C ILE A 164 -25.79 -0.93 7.03
N SER A 165 -25.83 0.20 6.34
CA SER A 165 -26.01 0.27 4.90
C SER A 165 -25.36 1.55 4.38
N CYS A 166 -24.23 1.42 3.70
CA CYS A 166 -23.72 2.49 2.86
C CYS A 166 -24.64 2.58 1.63
N VAL A 167 -25.73 3.34 1.74
CA VAL A 167 -26.53 3.69 0.56
C VAL A 167 -25.78 4.77 -0.20
N VAL A 168 -25.28 4.41 -1.37
CA VAL A 168 -24.70 5.34 -2.34
C VAL A 168 -25.84 6.22 -2.86
N ALA A 169 -25.94 7.45 -2.36
CA ALA A 169 -26.80 8.46 -2.97
C ALA A 169 -26.12 8.99 -4.24
N THR A 170 -26.40 8.37 -5.38
CA THR A 170 -26.20 8.99 -6.69
C THR A 170 -27.15 10.17 -6.83
N VAL A 171 -26.59 11.36 -7.05
CA VAL A 171 -27.30 12.53 -7.62
C VAL A 171 -27.36 12.37 -9.13
#